data_AF-A0A538JMW2-F1
#
_entry.id   AF-A0A538JMW2-F1
#
_cell.length_a   1.000
_cell.length_b   1.000
_cell.length_c   1.000
_cell.angle_alpha   90.00
_cell.angle_beta   90.00
_cell.angle_gamma   90.00
#
_symmetry.space_group_name_H-M   'P 1'
#
loop_
_entity.id
_entity.type
_entity.pdbx_description
1 polymer ?
#
loop_
_entity_poly.entity_id
_entity_poly.type
_entity_poly.pdbx_seq_one_letter_code
_entity_poly.pdbx_strand_id
1 'polypeptide(L)'
;MGDLVRLRRRLRDLGAVTVAFSGGADSAFLAWVAHDTLGTRAHAVTAVSPSLAPDERDDCAALAREWGLRWTAVETDELARAAYVANGPDRCYHCKAELMDVVAPLAAADRATVVLGTNVDDLGDHRPGQDAAAERGAVFPLVEAGFTKEAVRDASRALGLRTWDKPAAACLASRLPYGTPVTVEVLGRVGRAEAALRALGFEQLRVRHYGDVARVELDPGALMTAIERRAEVVAAVKASGYRYVTLDLEGFRSGNLNAAL
;
A
#
# COMPACT_ATOMS: atom_id res chain seq x y z
N MET A 1 -25.97 3.06 -1.25
CA MET A 1 -26.17 1.68 -1.79
C MET A 1 -26.24 1.62 -3.33
N GLY A 2 -26.58 2.70 -4.04
CA GLY A 2 -26.58 2.74 -5.51
C GLY A 2 -25.19 2.50 -6.15
N ASP A 3 -24.12 2.99 -5.52
CA ASP A 3 -22.76 2.83 -6.05
C ASP A 3 -22.28 1.38 -5.98
N LEU A 4 -22.61 0.65 -4.91
CA LEU A 4 -22.30 -0.78 -4.81
C LEU A 4 -23.00 -1.59 -5.92
N VAL A 5 -24.25 -1.26 -6.26
CA VAL A 5 -24.96 -1.90 -7.37
C VAL A 5 -24.26 -1.59 -8.71
N ARG A 6 -23.82 -0.34 -8.91
CA ARG A 6 -23.04 0.07 -10.10
C ARG A 6 -21.72 -0.70 -10.18
N LEU A 7 -20.97 -0.81 -9.08
CA LEU A 7 -19.72 -1.55 -9.01
C LEU A 7 -19.91 -3.04 -9.34
N ARG A 8 -20.88 -3.70 -8.70
CA ARG A 8 -21.20 -5.12 -8.99
C ARG A 8 -21.61 -5.33 -10.44
N ARG A 9 -22.37 -4.40 -11.04
CA ARG A 9 -22.72 -4.46 -12.47
C ARG A 9 -21.47 -4.34 -13.33
N ARG A 10 -20.63 -3.34 -13.07
CA ARG A 10 -19.40 -3.14 -13.83
C ARG A 10 -18.46 -4.35 -13.77
N LEU A 11 -18.30 -4.95 -12.59
CA LEU A 11 -17.53 -6.19 -12.42
C LEU A 11 -18.11 -7.36 -13.22
N ARG A 12 -19.45 -7.49 -13.28
CA ARG A 12 -20.13 -8.49 -14.14
C ARG A 12 -19.87 -8.25 -15.63
N ASP A 13 -19.88 -6.99 -16.07
CA ASP A 13 -19.60 -6.62 -17.47
C ASP A 13 -18.15 -6.96 -17.86
N LEU A 14 -17.20 -6.83 -16.93
CA LEU A 14 -15.80 -7.25 -17.13
C LEU A 14 -15.63 -8.78 -17.18
N GLY A 15 -16.57 -9.54 -16.62
CA GLY A 15 -16.60 -11.01 -16.65
C GLY A 15 -15.62 -11.67 -15.67
N ALA A 16 -14.32 -11.53 -15.89
CA ALA A 16 -13.26 -12.03 -15.01
C ALA A 16 -12.27 -10.92 -14.71
N VAL A 17 -11.77 -10.86 -13.48
CA VAL A 17 -10.87 -9.78 -13.03
C VAL A 17 -9.69 -10.31 -12.23
N THR A 18 -8.54 -9.66 -12.43
CA THR A 18 -7.37 -9.80 -11.57
C THR A 18 -7.23 -8.52 -10.77
N VAL A 19 -7.48 -8.59 -9.47
CA VAL A 19 -7.44 -7.44 -8.57
C VAL A 19 -6.01 -7.27 -8.05
N ALA A 20 -5.39 -6.13 -8.35
CA ALA A 20 -4.14 -5.74 -7.70
C ALA A 20 -4.43 -5.42 -6.22
N PHE A 21 -4.11 -6.36 -5.34
CA PHE A 21 -4.53 -6.39 -3.95
C PHE A 21 -3.37 -6.10 -2.99
N SER A 22 -3.39 -4.92 -2.37
CA SER A 22 -2.34 -4.47 -1.44
C SER A 22 -2.73 -4.61 0.03
N GLY A 23 -3.94 -5.09 0.34
CA GLY A 23 -4.44 -5.18 1.71
C GLY A 23 -4.86 -3.83 2.34
N GLY A 24 -4.69 -2.72 1.63
CA GLY A 24 -5.24 -1.42 2.02
C GLY A 24 -6.75 -1.37 1.81
N ALA A 25 -7.44 -0.47 2.54
CA ALA A 25 -8.91 -0.36 2.58
C ALA A 25 -9.58 -0.42 1.20
N ASP A 26 -9.11 0.37 0.22
CA ASP A 26 -9.71 0.44 -1.11
C ASP A 26 -9.51 -0.85 -1.92
N SER A 27 -8.27 -1.38 -1.95
CA SER A 27 -7.96 -2.61 -2.67
C SER A 27 -8.64 -3.84 -2.05
N ALA A 28 -8.80 -3.84 -0.72
CA ALA A 28 -9.44 -4.91 0.02
C ALA A 28 -10.95 -4.91 -0.19
N PHE A 29 -11.57 -3.73 -0.18
CA PHE A 29 -12.97 -3.55 -0.57
C PHE A 29 -13.22 -4.04 -2.00
N LEU A 30 -12.39 -3.61 -2.97
CA LEU A 30 -12.54 -4.05 -4.36
C LEU A 30 -12.35 -5.57 -4.50
N ALA A 31 -11.34 -6.16 -3.85
CA ALA A 31 -11.11 -7.60 -3.86
C ALA A 31 -12.30 -8.38 -3.30
N TRP A 32 -12.85 -7.92 -2.17
CA TRP A 32 -14.02 -8.53 -1.55
C TRP A 32 -15.24 -8.44 -2.45
N VAL A 33 -15.57 -7.24 -2.97
CA VAL A 33 -16.75 -7.06 -3.83
C VAL A 33 -16.61 -7.84 -5.14
N ALA A 34 -15.40 -7.90 -5.71
CA ALA A 34 -15.12 -8.73 -6.89
C ALA A 34 -15.36 -10.22 -6.62
N HIS A 35 -14.88 -10.74 -5.49
CA HIS A 35 -15.11 -12.12 -5.09
C HIS A 35 -16.60 -12.42 -4.83
N ASP A 36 -17.27 -11.58 -4.04
CA ASP A 36 -18.70 -11.70 -3.76
C ASP A 36 -19.56 -11.66 -5.04
N THR A 37 -19.12 -10.91 -6.05
CA THR A 37 -19.85 -10.76 -7.32
C THR A 37 -19.54 -11.84 -8.35
N LEU A 38 -18.28 -12.26 -8.46
CA LEU A 38 -17.77 -13.09 -9.57
C LEU A 38 -17.31 -14.49 -9.13
N GLY A 39 -17.23 -14.74 -7.82
CA GLY A 39 -16.73 -15.98 -7.25
C GLY A 39 -15.27 -16.23 -7.64
N THR A 40 -15.00 -17.41 -8.19
CA THR A 40 -13.65 -17.86 -8.60
C THR A 40 -13.07 -17.11 -9.80
N ARG A 41 -13.88 -16.29 -10.49
CA ARG A 41 -13.44 -15.42 -11.59
C ARG A 41 -12.83 -14.10 -11.12
N ALA A 42 -12.81 -13.85 -9.82
CA ALA A 42 -12.02 -12.79 -9.21
C ALA A 42 -10.76 -13.38 -8.59
N HIS A 43 -9.60 -12.95 -9.09
CA HIS A 43 -8.29 -13.39 -8.60
C HIS A 43 -7.57 -12.20 -7.95
N ALA A 44 -7.36 -12.25 -6.63
CA ALA A 44 -6.60 -11.24 -5.91
C ALA A 44 -5.10 -11.54 -6.01
N VAL A 45 -4.30 -10.56 -6.43
CA VAL A 45 -2.85 -10.73 -6.57
C VAL A 45 -2.12 -9.66 -5.76
N THR A 46 -1.24 -10.09 -4.86
CA THR A 46 -0.40 -9.20 -4.06
C THR A 46 1.02 -9.24 -4.61
N ALA A 47 1.54 -8.09 -5.04
CA ALA A 47 2.95 -7.95 -5.37
C ALA A 47 3.78 -7.91 -4.09
N VAL A 48 4.80 -8.76 -4.05
CA VAL A 48 5.77 -8.87 -2.98
C VAL A 48 7.10 -8.39 -3.52
N SER A 49 7.69 -7.45 -2.79
CA SER A 49 9.02 -6.94 -3.07
C SER A 49 9.64 -6.43 -1.79
N PRO A 50 10.93 -6.07 -1.77
CA PRO A 50 11.55 -5.44 -0.62
C PRO A 50 10.89 -4.11 -0.20
N SER A 51 10.05 -3.51 -1.05
CA SER A 51 9.35 -2.25 -0.73
C SER A 51 8.02 -2.46 0.01
N LEU A 52 7.50 -3.69 0.03
CA LEU A 52 6.35 -4.10 0.83
C LEU A 52 6.80 -4.40 2.28
N ALA A 53 6.10 -3.86 3.26
CA ALA A 53 6.34 -4.21 4.66
C ALA A 53 5.94 -5.67 4.92
N PRO A 54 6.73 -6.47 5.67
CA PRO A 54 6.43 -7.89 5.92
C PRO A 54 5.02 -8.12 6.46
N ASP A 55 4.60 -7.32 7.44
CA ASP A 55 3.27 -7.40 8.07
C ASP A 55 2.12 -7.25 7.07
N GLU A 56 2.31 -6.49 5.99
CA GLU A 56 1.28 -6.27 4.97
C GLU A 56 1.07 -7.52 4.10
N ARG A 57 2.14 -8.28 3.81
CA ARG A 57 2.02 -9.56 3.09
C ARG A 57 1.22 -10.56 3.91
N ASP A 58 1.54 -10.68 5.19
CA ASP A 58 0.87 -11.61 6.10
C ASP A 58 -0.60 -11.22 6.31
N ASP A 59 -0.89 -9.92 6.42
CA ASP A 59 -2.26 -9.42 6.50
C ASP A 59 -3.05 -9.71 5.22
N CYS A 60 -2.47 -9.54 4.02
CA CYS A 60 -3.10 -9.92 2.75
C CYS A 60 -3.44 -11.42 2.73
N ALA A 61 -2.52 -12.29 3.16
CA ALA A 61 -2.75 -13.72 3.23
C ALA A 61 -3.83 -14.10 4.27
N ALA A 62 -3.90 -13.36 5.38
CA ALA A 62 -4.95 -13.53 6.39
C ALA A 62 -6.33 -13.12 5.84
N LEU A 63 -6.44 -11.95 5.20
CA LEU A 63 -7.66 -11.47 4.53
C LEU A 63 -8.14 -12.45 3.45
N ALA A 64 -7.21 -12.97 2.64
CA ALA A 64 -7.54 -13.94 1.61
C ALA A 64 -8.15 -15.23 2.19
N ARG A 65 -7.61 -15.75 3.29
CA ARG A 65 -8.17 -16.91 4.00
C ARG A 65 -9.51 -16.59 4.66
N GLU A 66 -9.60 -15.44 5.32
CA GLU A 66 -10.80 -14.97 6.02
C GLU A 66 -12.00 -14.84 5.06
N TRP A 67 -11.76 -14.32 3.85
CA TRP A 67 -12.83 -14.03 2.88
C TRP A 67 -12.96 -15.08 1.77
N GLY A 68 -12.17 -16.15 1.81
CA GLY A 68 -12.21 -17.20 0.78
C GLY A 68 -11.74 -16.75 -0.61
N LEU A 69 -10.86 -15.74 -0.68
CA LEU A 69 -10.37 -15.21 -1.95
C LEU A 69 -9.51 -16.24 -2.68
N ARG A 70 -9.66 -16.33 -4.01
CA ARG A 70 -8.62 -16.88 -4.87
C ARG A 70 -7.46 -15.88 -4.86
N TRP A 71 -6.37 -16.21 -4.16
CA TRP A 71 -5.27 -15.29 -3.92
C TRP A 71 -3.91 -15.88 -4.28
N THR A 72 -3.05 -15.06 -4.89
CA THR A 72 -1.65 -15.39 -5.19
C THR A 72 -0.74 -14.24 -4.78
N ALA A 73 0.37 -14.55 -4.11
CA ALA A 73 1.49 -13.62 -3.96
C ALA A 73 2.44 -13.79 -5.17
N VAL A 74 2.81 -12.68 -5.80
CA VAL A 74 3.77 -12.65 -6.92
C VAL A 74 4.96 -11.80 -6.53
N GLU A 75 6.17 -12.26 -6.84
CA GLU A 75 7.37 -11.45 -6.62
C GLU A 75 7.50 -10.41 -7.74
N THR A 76 7.78 -9.16 -7.38
CA THR A 76 8.12 -8.07 -8.32
C THR A 76 9.55 -7.61 -8.08
N ASP A 77 10.23 -7.18 -9.14
CA ASP A 77 11.63 -6.74 -9.06
C ASP A 77 11.79 -5.29 -9.53
N GLU A 78 11.06 -4.37 -8.88
CA GLU A 78 11.18 -2.95 -9.23
C GLU A 78 12.58 -2.39 -8.94
N LEU A 79 13.37 -3.05 -8.08
CA LEU A 79 14.76 -2.69 -7.77
C LEU A 79 15.73 -2.99 -8.94
N ALA A 80 15.36 -3.86 -9.89
CA ALA A 80 16.11 -4.01 -11.13
C ALA A 80 15.96 -2.80 -12.06
N ARG A 81 14.97 -1.92 -11.84
CA ARG A 81 14.73 -0.74 -12.68
C ARG A 81 15.49 0.46 -12.11
N ALA A 82 16.51 0.92 -12.84
CA ALA A 82 17.34 2.07 -12.44
C ALA A 82 16.51 3.32 -12.11
N ALA A 83 15.40 3.54 -12.81
CA ALA A 83 14.51 4.69 -12.58
C ALA A 83 13.72 4.58 -11.25
N TYR A 84 13.40 3.37 -10.78
CA TYR A 84 12.85 3.17 -9.43
C TYR A 84 13.92 3.39 -8.37
N VAL A 85 15.12 2.83 -8.58
CA VAL A 85 16.27 2.97 -7.67
C VAL A 85 16.67 4.43 -7.49
N ALA A 86 16.58 5.26 -8.54
CA ALA A 86 16.87 6.69 -8.48
C ALA A 86 15.97 7.47 -7.50
N ASN A 87 14.81 6.92 -7.12
CA ASN A 87 13.88 7.51 -6.18
C ASN A 87 13.44 8.94 -6.60
N GLY A 88 13.14 9.13 -7.88
CA GLY A 88 12.60 10.39 -8.40
C GLY A 88 11.12 10.59 -8.05
N PRO A 89 10.52 11.75 -8.42
CA PRO A 89 9.09 12.02 -8.26
C PRO A 89 8.21 10.98 -8.97
N ASP A 90 8.72 10.37 -10.04
CA ASP A 90 8.12 9.33 -10.85
C ASP A 90 8.38 7.90 -10.33
N ARG A 91 9.02 7.70 -9.17
CA ARG A 91 9.28 6.35 -8.60
C ARG A 91 8.03 5.46 -8.60
N CYS A 92 6.88 6.04 -8.25
CA CYS A 92 5.61 5.32 -8.21
C CYS A 92 5.14 4.86 -9.60
N TYR A 93 5.49 5.56 -10.69
CA TYR A 93 5.27 5.11 -12.06
C TYR A 93 6.02 3.79 -12.29
N HIS A 94 7.33 3.78 -12.04
CA HIS A 94 8.17 2.60 -12.29
C HIS A 94 7.80 1.39 -11.45
N CYS A 95 7.43 1.62 -10.18
CA CYS A 95 6.90 0.57 -9.31
C CYS A 95 5.60 -0.01 -9.85
N LYS A 96 4.67 0.85 -10.33
CA LYS A 96 3.39 0.37 -10.84
C LYS A 96 3.50 -0.28 -12.21
N ALA A 97 4.39 0.21 -13.07
CA ALA A 97 4.75 -0.42 -14.33
C ALA A 97 5.20 -1.87 -14.11
N GLU A 98 6.12 -2.11 -13.16
CA GLU A 98 6.57 -3.45 -12.80
C GLU A 98 5.41 -4.34 -12.32
N LEU A 99 4.56 -3.85 -11.40
CA LEU A 99 3.39 -4.59 -10.94
C LEU A 99 2.53 -5.05 -12.12
N MET A 100 2.25 -4.15 -13.04
CA MET A 100 1.40 -4.46 -14.19
C MET A 100 2.06 -5.42 -15.17
N ASP A 101 3.37 -5.27 -15.41
CA ASP A 101 4.16 -6.17 -16.26
C ASP A 101 4.12 -7.62 -15.70
N VAL A 102 4.20 -7.79 -14.38
CA VAL A 102 4.14 -9.09 -13.69
C VAL A 102 2.73 -9.67 -13.60
N VAL A 103 1.71 -8.83 -13.40
CA VAL A 103 0.32 -9.28 -13.25
C VAL A 103 -0.33 -9.61 -14.60
N ALA A 104 0.08 -8.95 -15.69
CA ALA A 104 -0.52 -9.10 -17.01
C ALA A 104 -0.56 -10.57 -17.50
N PRO A 105 0.51 -11.39 -17.38
CA PRO A 105 0.46 -12.80 -17.76
C PRO A 105 -0.56 -13.63 -16.97
N LEU A 106 -0.75 -13.34 -15.66
CA LEU A 106 -1.75 -14.01 -14.84
C LEU A 106 -3.17 -13.66 -15.29
N ALA A 107 -3.40 -12.38 -15.53
CA ALA A 107 -4.68 -11.90 -16.03
C ALA A 107 -4.99 -12.49 -17.42
N ALA A 108 -4.00 -12.56 -18.32
CA ALA A 108 -4.15 -13.17 -19.63
C ALA A 108 -4.51 -14.67 -19.55
N ALA A 109 -3.86 -15.43 -18.66
CA ALA A 109 -4.16 -16.84 -18.44
C ALA A 109 -5.60 -17.06 -17.94
N ASP A 110 -6.09 -16.15 -17.09
CA ASP A 110 -7.46 -16.16 -16.57
C ASP A 110 -8.49 -15.53 -17.53
N ARG A 111 -8.05 -14.99 -18.69
CA ARG A 111 -8.87 -14.12 -19.58
C ARG A 111 -9.57 -13.00 -18.81
N ALA A 112 -8.84 -12.43 -17.86
CA ALA A 112 -9.31 -11.45 -16.91
C ALA A 112 -8.78 -10.05 -17.20
N THR A 113 -9.55 -9.03 -16.79
CA THR A 113 -9.12 -7.63 -16.81
C THR A 113 -8.40 -7.28 -15.50
N VAL A 114 -7.24 -6.61 -15.56
CA VAL A 114 -6.57 -6.11 -14.36
C VAL A 114 -7.33 -4.91 -13.79
N VAL A 115 -7.67 -4.95 -12.51
CA VAL A 115 -8.40 -3.87 -11.82
C VAL A 115 -7.66 -3.39 -10.58
N LEU A 116 -7.68 -2.07 -10.36
CA LEU A 116 -7.04 -1.42 -9.22
C LEU A 116 -8.07 -0.68 -8.36
N GLY A 117 -7.84 -0.67 -7.05
CA GLY A 117 -8.67 0.02 -6.06
C GLY A 117 -8.48 1.54 -6.00
N THR A 118 -8.23 2.21 -7.13
CA THR A 118 -8.21 3.68 -7.20
C THR A 118 -9.64 4.20 -7.03
N ASN A 119 -9.84 5.22 -6.18
CA ASN A 119 -11.16 5.86 -5.96
C ASN A 119 -11.20 7.29 -6.54
N VAL A 120 -12.36 7.95 -6.49
CA VAL A 120 -12.58 9.28 -7.12
C VAL A 120 -11.69 10.36 -6.50
N ASP A 121 -11.43 10.31 -5.19
CA ASP A 121 -10.59 11.31 -4.51
C ASP A 121 -9.12 11.25 -4.97
N ASP A 122 -8.68 10.11 -5.51
CA ASP A 122 -7.32 9.98 -6.04
C ASP A 122 -7.10 10.69 -7.39
N LEU A 123 -8.17 11.08 -8.11
CA LEU A 123 -8.08 11.68 -9.45
C LEU A 123 -7.48 13.09 -9.49
N GLY A 124 -7.52 13.80 -8.35
CA GLY A 124 -7.01 15.18 -8.24
C GLY A 124 -5.51 15.27 -7.89
N ASP A 125 -4.87 14.14 -7.60
CA ASP A 125 -3.48 14.10 -7.14
C ASP A 125 -2.51 13.81 -8.30
N HIS A 126 -1.26 14.26 -8.18
CA HIS A 126 -0.18 13.76 -9.03
C HIS A 126 0.07 12.27 -8.71
N ARG A 127 -0.47 11.38 -9.56
CA ARG A 127 -0.46 9.92 -9.34
C ARG A 127 0.25 9.20 -10.51
N PRO A 128 1.58 9.35 -10.63
CA PRO A 128 2.36 8.75 -11.73
C PRO A 128 2.23 7.21 -11.78
N GLY A 129 1.91 6.57 -10.65
CA GLY A 129 1.57 5.15 -10.65
C GLY A 129 0.28 4.81 -11.40
N GLN A 130 -0.77 5.62 -11.27
CA GLN A 130 -2.05 5.37 -11.96
C GLN A 130 -1.89 5.50 -13.47
N ASP A 131 -1.09 6.46 -13.92
CA ASP A 131 -0.76 6.63 -15.35
C ASP A 131 -0.11 5.34 -15.90
N ALA A 132 0.91 4.81 -15.23
CA ALA A 132 1.57 3.56 -15.62
C ALA A 132 0.61 2.36 -15.70
N ALA A 133 -0.40 2.33 -14.83
CA ALA A 133 -1.42 1.29 -14.82
C ALA A 133 -2.41 1.45 -15.97
N ALA A 134 -2.91 2.68 -16.19
CA ALA A 134 -3.84 3.00 -17.27
C ALA A 134 -3.21 2.72 -18.65
N GLU A 135 -1.95 3.12 -18.86
CA GLU A 135 -1.18 2.84 -20.08
C GLU A 135 -1.05 1.35 -20.39
N ARG A 136 -1.11 0.49 -19.36
CA ARG A 136 -1.08 -0.98 -19.47
C ARG A 136 -2.46 -1.62 -19.44
N GLY A 137 -3.52 -0.83 -19.59
CA GLY A 137 -4.89 -1.31 -19.72
C GLY A 137 -5.57 -1.68 -18.39
N ALA A 138 -5.06 -1.20 -17.25
CA ALA A 138 -5.79 -1.33 -15.99
C ALA A 138 -7.13 -0.59 -16.03
N VAL A 139 -8.13 -1.17 -15.38
CA VAL A 139 -9.45 -0.54 -15.15
C VAL A 139 -9.57 -0.12 -13.67
N PHE A 140 -10.34 0.94 -13.41
CA PHE A 140 -10.55 1.50 -12.08
C PHE A 140 -12.06 1.46 -11.71
N PRO A 141 -12.62 0.29 -11.34
CA PRO A 141 -14.07 0.14 -11.18
C PRO A 141 -14.69 1.00 -10.07
N LEU A 142 -13.91 1.35 -9.04
CA LEU A 142 -14.38 2.24 -7.97
C LEU A 142 -14.60 3.66 -8.50
N VAL A 143 -13.68 4.18 -9.33
CA VAL A 143 -13.86 5.47 -10.03
C VAL A 143 -15.10 5.43 -10.92
N GLU A 144 -15.23 4.41 -11.77
CA GLU A 144 -16.35 4.27 -12.70
C GLU A 144 -17.71 4.16 -11.99
N ALA A 145 -17.72 3.61 -10.76
CA ALA A 145 -18.90 3.50 -9.92
C ALA A 145 -19.16 4.73 -9.03
N GLY A 146 -18.26 5.71 -9.01
CA GLY A 146 -18.39 6.96 -8.25
C GLY A 146 -18.00 6.86 -6.77
N PHE A 147 -17.18 5.89 -6.39
CA PHE A 147 -16.75 5.74 -5.00
C PHE A 147 -15.72 6.79 -4.61
N THR A 148 -16.05 7.58 -3.59
CA THR A 148 -15.07 8.30 -2.78
C THR A 148 -14.44 7.38 -1.74
N LYS A 149 -13.34 7.80 -1.14
CA LYS A 149 -12.68 7.12 -0.02
C LYS A 149 -13.62 6.94 1.16
N GLU A 150 -14.43 7.95 1.47
CA GLU A 150 -15.46 7.85 2.53
C GLU A 150 -16.52 6.80 2.16
N ALA A 151 -17.02 6.81 0.92
CA ALA A 151 -17.98 5.82 0.44
C ALA A 151 -17.43 4.38 0.50
N VAL A 152 -16.13 4.19 0.22
CA VAL A 152 -15.46 2.89 0.40
C VAL A 152 -15.47 2.46 1.85
N ARG A 153 -15.13 3.36 2.79
CA ARG A 153 -15.10 3.06 4.24
C ARG A 153 -16.50 2.71 4.76
N ASP A 154 -17.51 3.49 4.39
CA ASP A 154 -18.89 3.28 4.80
C ASP A 154 -19.45 1.96 4.25
N ALA A 155 -19.22 1.69 2.96
CA ALA A 155 -19.63 0.42 2.35
C ALA A 155 -18.90 -0.77 2.98
N SER A 156 -17.59 -0.64 3.23
CA SER A 156 -16.79 -1.67 3.91
C SER A 156 -17.32 -1.95 5.32
N ARG A 157 -17.65 -0.90 6.08
CA ARG A 157 -18.22 -1.02 7.42
C ARG A 157 -19.58 -1.70 7.41
N ALA A 158 -20.45 -1.32 6.46
CA ALA A 158 -21.77 -1.95 6.30
C ALA A 158 -21.67 -3.44 5.90
N LEU A 159 -20.60 -3.82 5.20
CA LEU A 159 -20.29 -5.21 4.83
C LEU A 159 -19.52 -5.96 5.93
N GLY A 160 -19.18 -5.31 7.05
CA GLY A 160 -18.45 -5.92 8.17
C GLY A 160 -16.96 -6.15 7.90
N LEU A 161 -16.36 -5.49 6.91
CA LEU A 161 -14.95 -5.69 6.56
C LEU A 161 -14.04 -5.01 7.59
N ARG A 162 -13.14 -5.77 8.21
CA ARG A 162 -12.19 -5.24 9.22
C ARG A 162 -11.21 -4.19 8.70
N THR A 163 -11.10 -4.03 7.38
CA THR A 163 -10.21 -3.04 6.75
C THR A 163 -10.86 -1.67 6.59
N TRP A 164 -12.11 -1.48 7.04
CA TRP A 164 -12.88 -0.25 6.81
C TRP A 164 -12.22 1.01 7.40
N ASP A 165 -11.53 0.89 8.54
CA ASP A 165 -10.81 1.98 9.21
C ASP A 165 -9.30 1.91 9.02
N LYS A 166 -8.77 0.86 8.35
CA LYS A 166 -7.34 0.66 8.13
C LYS A 166 -6.70 1.92 7.55
N PRO A 167 -5.66 2.48 8.21
CA PRO A 167 -4.95 3.65 7.70
C PRO A 167 -4.31 3.38 6.33
N ALA A 168 -4.16 4.43 5.52
CA ALA A 168 -3.48 4.31 4.24
C ALA A 168 -1.99 3.98 4.47
N ALA A 169 -1.58 2.79 4.05
CA ALA A 169 -0.19 2.36 4.07
C ALA A 169 0.50 2.75 2.76
N ALA A 170 1.62 3.49 2.86
CA ALA A 170 2.52 3.72 1.75
C ALA A 170 3.66 2.69 1.78
N CYS A 171 4.28 2.42 0.64
CA CYS A 171 5.44 1.52 0.56
C CYS A 171 6.63 2.03 1.40
N LEU A 172 7.56 1.14 1.75
CA LEU A 172 8.74 1.49 2.54
C LEU A 172 9.62 2.54 1.84
N ALA A 173 9.65 2.55 0.51
CA ALA A 173 10.41 3.56 -0.25
C ALA A 173 9.91 4.99 0.02
N SER A 174 8.65 5.17 0.46
CA SER A 174 8.13 6.48 0.84
C SER A 174 8.81 7.06 2.08
N ARG A 175 9.67 6.31 2.79
CA ARG A 175 10.41 6.79 3.97
C ARG A 175 11.73 7.44 3.59
N LEU A 176 12.15 7.32 2.33
CA LEU A 176 13.38 7.88 1.80
C LEU A 176 13.05 9.22 1.12
N PRO A 177 13.79 10.31 1.42
CA PRO A 177 13.71 11.55 0.66
C PRO A 177 13.95 11.29 -0.83
N TYR A 178 13.25 12.03 -1.70
CA TYR A 178 13.48 11.95 -3.15
C TYR A 178 14.97 12.17 -3.49
N GLY A 179 15.45 11.43 -4.49
CA GLY A 179 16.85 11.37 -4.89
C GLY A 179 17.75 10.48 -4.01
N THR A 180 17.26 10.01 -2.84
CA THR A 180 17.99 9.00 -2.05
C THR A 180 17.82 7.63 -2.69
N PRO A 181 18.89 6.93 -3.12
CA PRO A 181 18.74 5.66 -3.82
C PRO A 181 17.96 4.61 -3.01
N VAL A 182 17.00 3.95 -3.64
CA VAL A 182 16.26 2.84 -3.03
C VAL A 182 17.09 1.57 -3.11
N THR A 183 17.40 0.96 -1.97
CA THR A 183 18.15 -0.29 -1.89
C THR A 183 17.48 -1.28 -0.93
N VAL A 184 17.71 -2.58 -1.14
CA VAL A 184 17.23 -3.65 -0.24
C VAL A 184 17.71 -3.39 1.19
N GLU A 185 18.95 -2.94 1.37
CA GLU A 185 19.52 -2.66 2.68
C GLU A 185 18.75 -1.55 3.41
N VAL A 186 18.50 -0.43 2.73
CA VAL A 186 17.79 0.72 3.32
C VAL A 186 16.33 0.37 3.61
N LEU A 187 15.65 -0.28 2.67
CA LEU A 187 14.26 -0.73 2.85
C LEU A 187 14.15 -1.72 4.02
N GLY A 188 15.05 -2.70 4.10
CA GLY A 188 15.10 -3.65 5.21
C GLY A 188 15.39 -2.98 6.55
N ARG A 189 16.28 -1.98 6.58
CA ARG A 189 16.59 -1.18 7.78
C ARG A 189 15.36 -0.40 8.25
N VAL A 190 14.65 0.27 7.35
CA VAL A 190 13.40 1.00 7.66
C VAL A 190 12.32 0.03 8.14
N GLY A 191 12.08 -1.06 7.40
CA GLY A 191 11.05 -2.05 7.72
C GLY A 191 11.24 -2.67 9.11
N ARG A 192 12.47 -3.07 9.46
CA ARG A 192 12.79 -3.57 10.81
C ARG A 192 12.54 -2.54 11.90
N ALA A 193 12.90 -1.28 11.65
CA ALA A 193 12.68 -0.21 12.62
C ALA A 193 11.18 0.05 12.85
N GLU A 194 10.37 0.08 11.79
CA GLU A 194 8.93 0.25 11.90
C GLU A 194 8.26 -0.94 12.61
N ALA A 195 8.65 -2.17 12.28
CA ALA A 195 8.15 -3.37 12.93
C ALA A 195 8.50 -3.41 14.42
N ALA A 196 9.73 -3.03 14.79
CA ALA A 196 10.15 -2.99 16.18
C ALA A 196 9.37 -1.94 17.00
N LEU A 197 9.07 -0.77 16.42
CA LEU A 197 8.24 0.23 17.08
C LEU A 197 6.77 -0.22 17.18
N ARG A 198 6.22 -0.91 16.17
CA ARG A 198 4.90 -1.54 16.27
C ARG A 198 4.82 -2.56 17.40
N ALA A 199 5.87 -3.36 17.60
CA ALA A 199 5.95 -4.30 18.71
C ALA A 199 5.96 -3.62 20.09
N LEU A 200 6.34 -2.33 20.16
CA LEU A 200 6.21 -1.52 21.38
C LEU A 200 4.80 -0.93 21.56
N GLY A 201 3.88 -1.11 20.61
CA GLY A 201 2.49 -0.61 20.68
C GLY A 201 2.25 0.71 19.95
N PHE A 202 3.20 1.19 19.15
CA PHE A 202 2.96 2.35 18.28
C PHE A 202 2.28 1.88 16.99
N GLU A 203 1.04 2.29 16.74
CA GLU A 203 0.28 1.84 15.57
C GLU A 203 0.55 2.71 14.33
N GLN A 204 0.24 4.02 14.43
CA GLN A 204 0.49 4.97 13.36
C GLN A 204 1.90 5.56 13.50
N LEU A 205 2.81 5.07 12.65
CA LEU A 205 4.21 5.52 12.65
C LEU A 205 4.85 5.50 11.26
N ARG A 206 5.95 6.25 11.13
CA ARG A 206 6.94 6.10 10.06
C ARG A 206 8.36 6.27 10.59
N VAL A 207 9.31 5.53 10.03
CA VAL A 207 10.75 5.76 10.28
C VAL A 207 11.37 6.32 9.01
N ARG A 208 11.60 7.65 8.97
CA ARG A 208 12.24 8.31 7.82
C ARG A 208 13.74 8.08 7.84
N HIS A 209 14.27 7.79 6.67
CA HIS A 209 15.68 7.49 6.47
C HIS A 209 16.46 8.75 6.06
N TYR A 210 17.46 9.12 6.85
CA TYR A 210 18.42 10.19 6.54
C TYR A 210 19.84 9.69 6.80
N GLY A 211 20.33 8.75 5.97
CA GLY A 211 21.65 8.15 6.13
C GLY A 211 21.77 7.33 7.41
N ASP A 212 22.50 7.85 8.39
CA ASP A 212 22.67 7.21 9.71
C ASP A 212 21.63 7.66 10.76
N VAL A 213 20.76 8.60 10.39
CA VAL A 213 19.65 9.12 11.22
C VAL A 213 18.34 8.45 10.83
N ALA A 214 17.65 7.91 11.83
CA ALA A 214 16.23 7.58 11.77
C ALA A 214 15.41 8.71 12.40
N ARG A 215 14.55 9.36 11.62
CA ARG A 215 13.56 10.31 12.14
C ARG A 215 12.21 9.61 12.27
N VAL A 216 11.79 9.39 13.51
CA VAL A 216 10.54 8.72 13.85
C VAL A 216 9.40 9.72 13.82
N GLU A 217 8.39 9.46 13.01
CA GLU A 217 7.11 10.16 12.99
C GLU A 217 6.08 9.26 13.67
N LEU A 218 5.37 9.76 14.69
CA LEU A 218 4.31 9.04 15.41
C LEU A 218 3.03 9.86 15.39
N ASP A 219 1.88 9.22 15.64
CA ASP A 219 0.68 9.96 16.02
C ASP A 219 1.00 10.99 17.14
N PRO A 220 0.53 12.25 17.04
CA PRO A 220 0.81 13.28 18.04
C PRO A 220 0.47 12.86 19.48
N GLY A 221 -0.59 12.07 19.67
CA GLY A 221 -0.98 11.53 20.98
C GLY A 221 0.02 10.53 21.55
N ALA A 222 0.86 9.91 20.71
CA ALA A 222 1.86 8.92 21.11
C ALA A 222 3.26 9.53 21.40
N LEU A 223 3.47 10.82 21.14
CA LEU A 223 4.79 11.46 21.31
C LEU A 223 5.26 11.42 22.77
N MET A 224 4.38 11.70 23.72
CA MET A 224 4.73 11.68 25.15
C MET A 224 5.11 10.26 25.61
N THR A 225 4.34 9.25 25.21
CA THR A 225 4.66 7.85 25.47
C THR A 225 6.02 7.44 24.91
N ALA A 226 6.38 7.93 23.72
CA ALA A 226 7.70 7.68 23.13
C ALA A 226 8.84 8.32 23.93
N ILE A 227 8.63 9.51 24.51
CA ILE A 227 9.62 10.19 25.37
C ILE A 227 9.78 9.47 26.71
N GLU A 228 8.67 9.04 27.32
CA GLU A 228 8.65 8.25 28.55
C GLU A 228 9.40 6.92 28.35
N ARG A 229 9.14 6.26 27.20
CA ARG A 229 9.77 4.98 26.81
C ARG A 229 11.00 5.14 25.90
N ARG A 230 11.67 6.30 25.96
CA ARG A 230 12.77 6.64 25.03
C ARG A 230 13.88 5.60 24.94
N ALA A 231 14.20 4.92 26.05
CA ALA A 231 15.26 3.91 26.07
C ALA A 231 14.89 2.70 25.20
N GLU A 232 13.63 2.24 25.28
CA GLU A 232 13.11 1.14 24.47
C GLU A 232 13.04 1.54 22.98
N VAL A 233 12.53 2.75 22.69
CA VAL A 233 12.46 3.30 21.32
C VAL A 233 13.86 3.39 20.70
N VAL A 234 14.83 3.97 21.41
CA VAL A 234 16.21 4.09 20.92
C VAL A 234 16.83 2.73 20.70
N ALA A 235 16.66 1.77 21.62
CA ALA A 235 17.19 0.43 21.47
C ALA A 235 16.61 -0.29 20.24
N ALA A 236 15.29 -0.24 20.08
CA ALA A 236 14.57 -0.84 18.95
C ALA A 236 15.04 -0.30 17.59
N VAL A 237 15.14 1.02 17.45
CA VAL A 237 15.54 1.64 16.18
C VAL A 237 17.03 1.45 15.90
N LYS A 238 17.90 1.56 16.91
CA LYS A 238 19.35 1.32 16.73
C LYS A 238 19.66 -0.14 16.36
N ALA A 239 18.95 -1.10 16.94
CA ALA A 239 19.08 -2.52 16.58
C ALA A 239 18.78 -2.79 15.09
N SER A 240 18.06 -1.88 14.43
CA SER A 240 17.75 -1.99 13.00
C SER A 240 18.91 -1.55 12.09
N GLY A 241 19.89 -0.79 12.61
CA GLY A 241 21.08 -0.32 11.89
C GLY A 241 21.28 1.21 11.85
N TYR A 242 20.55 1.98 12.65
CA TYR A 242 20.70 3.44 12.73
C TYR A 242 21.65 3.87 13.85
N ARG A 243 22.43 4.94 13.61
CA ARG A 243 23.33 5.53 14.61
C ARG A 243 22.60 6.51 15.51
N TYR A 244 21.73 7.32 14.92
CA TYR A 244 20.96 8.36 15.60
C TYR A 244 19.46 8.10 15.44
N VAL A 245 18.72 8.37 16.51
CA VAL A 245 17.26 8.25 16.55
C VAL A 245 16.73 9.60 16.99
N THR A 246 15.87 10.19 16.16
CA THR A 246 15.21 11.46 16.43
C THR A 246 13.70 11.28 16.37
N LEU A 247 12.97 12.16 17.06
CA LEU A 247 11.53 12.23 17.01
C LEU A 247 11.13 13.48 16.21
N ASP A 248 10.23 13.32 15.26
CA ASP A 248 9.63 14.43 14.55
C ASP A 248 8.58 15.09 15.45
N LEU A 249 8.81 16.35 15.84
CA LEU A 249 7.94 17.08 16.75
C LEU A 249 6.59 17.44 16.12
N GLU A 250 6.50 17.45 14.78
CA GLU A 250 5.24 17.65 14.08
C GLU A 250 4.40 16.37 14.01
N GLY A 251 5.00 15.22 14.37
CA GLY A 251 4.35 13.91 14.33
C GLY A 251 4.10 13.39 12.91
N PHE A 252 3.25 12.37 12.83
CA PHE A 252 2.87 11.73 11.58
C PHE A 252 1.95 12.63 10.75
N ARG A 253 2.34 12.84 9.48
CA ARG A 253 1.50 13.52 8.49
C ARG A 253 1.54 12.78 7.17
N SER A 254 0.38 12.69 6.50
CA SER A 254 0.34 12.17 5.13
C SER A 254 1.09 13.11 4.19
N GLY A 255 1.81 12.56 3.21
CA GLY A 255 2.51 13.37 2.21
C GLY A 255 3.69 14.22 2.70
N ASN A 256 4.25 13.99 3.90
CA ASN A 256 5.32 14.84 4.47
C ASN A 256 6.51 15.12 3.54
N LEU A 257 6.89 14.16 2.69
CA LEU A 257 8.02 14.31 1.74
C LEU A 257 7.62 14.98 0.41
N ASN A 258 6.33 15.13 0.13
CA ASN A 258 5.85 15.78 -1.09
C ASN A 258 5.98 17.30 -1.02
N ALA A 259 6.12 17.89 0.18
CA ALA A 259 6.36 19.32 0.33
C ALA A 259 7.70 19.80 -0.28
N ALA A 260 8.61 18.86 -0.60
CA ALA A 260 9.89 19.13 -1.23
C ALA A 260 9.85 18.98 -2.77
N LEU A 261 8.69 18.68 -3.36
CA LEU A 261 8.46 18.59 -4.81
C LEU A 261 7.95 19.93 -5.37
#